data_AF-A0A3E2WWC7-F1
#
_entry.id   AF-A0A3E2WWC7-F1
#
_cell.length_a   1.000
_cell.length_b   1.000
_cell.length_c   1.000
_cell.angle_alpha   90.00
_cell.angle_beta   90.00
_cell.angle_gamma   90.00
#
_symmetry.space_group_name_H-M   'P 1'
#
loop_
_entity.id
_entity.type
_entity.pdbx_description
1 polymer ?
#
loop_
_entity_poly.entity_id
_entity_poly.type
_entity_poly.pdbx_seq_one_letter_code
_entity_poly.pdbx_strand_id
1 'polypeptide(L)'
;MTEERSKLIEDNLMFAYSMANKFCGVPIEYDDLIGIANYGLVKAAQKFDYGAGYSFTTYAGKVISNEILQFLRKQKKHLYVLSLEEPIQDTENITLEDTIADKEDGFGEVEAIMVIQSSIDYLNDREFSAVALSIDLPGVSQAQRAKKLGVSQSIYSRYLSSAKRKIRACFFKI
;
A
#
# COMPACT_ATOMS: atom_id res chain seq x y z
N MET A 1 29.50 -2.62 -31.27
CA MET A 1 30.16 -1.35 -30.90
C MET A 1 31.40 -1.24 -31.75
N THR A 2 31.62 -0.13 -32.45
CA THR A 2 32.87 0.12 -33.18
C THR A 2 33.93 0.66 -32.21
N GLU A 3 35.21 0.34 -32.43
CA GLU A 3 36.32 0.79 -31.56
C GLU A 3 36.33 2.31 -31.36
N GLU A 4 36.01 3.08 -32.41
CA GLU A 4 35.91 4.54 -32.38
C GLU A 4 34.85 5.04 -31.37
N ARG A 5 33.73 4.33 -31.22
CA ARG A 5 32.67 4.70 -30.27
C ARG A 5 33.04 4.37 -28.83
N SER A 6 33.74 3.25 -28.61
CA SER A 6 34.27 2.90 -27.28
C SER A 6 35.26 3.96 -26.82
N LYS A 7 36.17 4.37 -27.70
CA LYS A 7 37.15 5.41 -27.42
C LYS A 7 36.49 6.77 -27.12
N LEU A 8 35.47 7.14 -27.89
CA LEU A 8 34.68 8.36 -27.64
C LEU A 8 34.03 8.36 -26.24
N ILE A 9 33.57 7.20 -25.76
CA ILE A 9 32.99 7.07 -24.42
C ILE A 9 34.07 7.23 -23.35
N GLU A 10 35.17 6.49 -23.49
CA GLU A 10 36.30 6.52 -22.55
C GLU A 10 36.88 7.92 -22.37
N ASP A 11 37.09 8.65 -23.48
CA ASP A 11 37.61 10.01 -23.49
C ASP A 11 36.68 11.03 -22.76
N ASN A 12 35.40 10.69 -22.59
CA ASN A 12 34.37 11.58 -22.04
C ASN A 12 33.77 11.09 -20.72
N LEU A 13 34.37 10.10 -20.04
CA LEU A 13 33.88 9.64 -18.73
C LEU A 13 33.82 10.79 -17.71
N MET A 14 34.87 11.60 -17.61
CA MET A 14 34.90 12.75 -16.69
C MET A 14 33.81 13.80 -16.97
N PHE A 15 33.36 13.89 -18.24
CA PHE A 15 32.24 14.75 -18.59
C PHE A 15 30.92 14.19 -18.03
N ALA A 16 30.70 12.88 -18.06
CA ALA A 16 29.53 12.26 -17.42
C ALA A 16 29.52 12.48 -15.90
N TYR A 17 30.66 12.35 -15.22
CA TYR A 17 30.80 12.68 -13.80
C TYR A 17 30.45 14.15 -13.51
N SER A 18 31.00 15.08 -14.28
CA SER A 18 30.68 16.51 -14.20
C SER A 18 29.19 16.80 -14.38
N MET A 19 28.53 16.07 -15.29
CA MET A 19 27.09 16.20 -15.52
C MET A 19 26.27 15.62 -14.37
N ALA A 20 26.66 14.47 -13.81
CA ALA A 20 26.00 13.87 -12.64
C ALA A 20 26.06 14.79 -11.42
N ASN A 21 27.20 15.45 -11.18
CA ASN A 21 27.40 16.40 -10.08
C ASN A 21 26.40 17.56 -10.05
N LYS A 22 25.82 17.94 -11.20
CA LYS A 22 24.78 18.99 -11.27
C LYS A 22 23.46 18.57 -10.63
N PHE A 23 23.28 17.27 -10.41
CA PHE A 23 22.11 16.66 -9.80
C PHE A 23 22.39 16.16 -8.37
N CYS A 24 23.48 16.58 -7.74
CA CYS A 24 23.73 16.34 -6.32
C CYS A 24 22.62 16.99 -5.47
N GLY A 25 22.13 16.28 -4.45
CA GLY A 25 21.06 16.73 -3.55
C GLY A 25 19.67 16.20 -3.89
N VAL A 26 19.54 15.37 -4.93
CA VAL A 26 18.34 14.56 -5.17
C VAL A 26 18.38 13.33 -4.24
N PRO A 27 17.24 12.77 -3.76
CA PRO A 27 17.24 11.62 -2.84
C PRO A 27 17.56 10.29 -3.55
N ILE A 28 18.69 10.26 -4.26
CA ILE A 28 19.23 9.12 -4.98
C ILE A 28 20.71 9.05 -4.64
N GLU A 29 21.22 7.83 -4.52
CA GLU A 29 22.63 7.60 -4.27
C GLU A 29 23.49 8.17 -5.41
N TYR A 30 24.64 8.72 -5.03
CA TYR A 30 25.50 9.38 -6.00
C TYR A 30 26.06 8.41 -7.05
N ASP A 31 26.31 7.15 -6.66
CA ASP A 31 26.77 6.10 -7.57
C ASP A 31 25.71 5.75 -8.63
N ASP A 32 24.42 5.76 -8.25
CA ASP A 32 23.32 5.59 -9.19
C ASP A 32 23.26 6.75 -10.20
N LEU A 33 23.44 8.00 -9.74
CA LEU A 33 23.50 9.16 -10.63
C LEU A 33 24.64 9.05 -11.66
N ILE A 34 25.82 8.59 -11.23
CA ILE A 34 26.95 8.32 -12.13
C ILE A 34 26.59 7.20 -13.11
N GLY A 35 25.99 6.11 -12.64
CA GLY A 35 25.56 4.99 -13.48
C GLY A 35 24.60 5.43 -14.58
N ILE A 36 23.60 6.25 -14.24
CA ILE A 36 22.64 6.80 -15.20
C ILE A 36 23.33 7.78 -16.17
N ALA A 37 24.26 8.60 -15.68
CA ALA A 37 25.01 9.52 -16.54
C ALA A 37 25.88 8.77 -17.55
N ASN A 38 26.56 7.70 -17.12
CA ASN A 38 27.35 6.83 -17.99
C ASN A 38 26.46 6.12 -19.02
N TYR A 39 25.28 5.65 -18.62
CA TYR A 39 24.30 5.10 -19.57
C TYR A 39 23.86 6.13 -20.61
N GLY A 40 23.59 7.37 -20.18
CA GLY A 40 23.27 8.49 -21.08
C GLY A 40 24.42 8.82 -22.04
N LEU A 41 25.67 8.76 -21.57
CA LEU A 41 26.87 8.96 -22.39
C LEU A 41 27.00 7.90 -23.48
N VAL A 42 26.83 6.61 -23.13
CA VAL A 42 26.85 5.50 -24.10
C VAL A 42 25.75 5.69 -25.14
N LYS A 43 24.54 6.04 -24.70
CA LYS A 43 23.40 6.30 -25.60
C LYS A 43 23.65 7.48 -26.53
N ALA A 44 24.30 8.54 -26.04
CA ALA A 44 24.72 9.68 -26.85
C ALA A 44 25.76 9.27 -27.90
N ALA A 45 26.79 8.53 -27.50
CA ALA A 45 27.84 8.04 -28.40
C ALA A 45 27.29 7.12 -29.50
N GLN A 46 26.22 6.38 -29.22
CA GLN A 46 25.54 5.54 -30.21
C GLN A 46 24.74 6.33 -31.28
N LYS A 47 24.24 7.52 -30.95
CA LYS A 47 23.38 8.32 -31.84
C LYS A 47 24.02 9.60 -32.36
N PHE A 48 25.24 9.90 -31.93
CA PHE A 48 25.95 11.10 -32.38
C PHE A 48 26.31 11.01 -33.86
N ASP A 49 26.07 12.12 -34.57
CA ASP A 49 26.42 12.30 -35.97
C ASP A 49 27.56 13.32 -36.08
N TYR A 50 28.70 12.88 -36.62
CA TYR A 50 29.89 13.72 -36.80
C TYR A 50 29.70 14.80 -37.88
N GLY A 51 28.71 14.65 -38.77
CA GLY A 51 28.38 15.64 -39.80
C GLY A 51 27.55 16.83 -39.31
N ALA A 52 27.07 16.80 -38.06
CA ALA A 52 26.07 17.74 -37.56
C ALA A 52 26.62 19.13 -37.16
N GLY A 53 27.95 19.31 -37.13
CA GLY A 53 28.59 20.62 -36.95
C GLY A 53 28.67 21.16 -35.51
N TYR A 54 28.39 20.34 -34.50
CA TYR A 54 28.54 20.70 -33.08
C TYR A 54 29.36 19.66 -32.31
N SER A 55 29.92 20.05 -31.17
CA SER A 55 30.73 19.16 -30.34
C SER A 55 29.90 18.04 -29.70
N PHE A 56 30.52 16.88 -29.52
CA PHE A 56 29.90 15.73 -28.87
C PHE A 56 29.40 16.07 -27.45
N THR A 57 30.17 16.82 -26.66
CA THR A 57 29.82 17.20 -25.29
C THR A 57 28.54 18.04 -25.22
N THR A 58 28.31 18.94 -26.20
CA THR A 58 27.07 19.72 -26.27
C THR A 58 25.84 18.82 -26.48
N TYR A 59 25.96 17.79 -27.32
CA TYR A 59 24.89 16.82 -27.55
C TYR A 59 24.72 15.87 -26.36
N ALA A 60 25.81 15.26 -25.92
CA ALA A 60 25.83 14.30 -24.81
C ALA A 60 25.28 14.91 -23.53
N GLY A 61 25.59 16.18 -23.23
CA GLY A 61 25.05 16.87 -22.06
C GLY A 61 23.52 16.91 -22.05
N LYS A 62 22.87 17.12 -23.21
CA LYS A 62 21.40 17.07 -23.30
C LYS A 62 20.85 15.66 -23.09
N VAL A 63 21.50 14.65 -23.66
CA VAL A 63 21.09 13.25 -23.54
C VAL A 63 21.22 12.78 -22.08
N ILE A 64 22.38 13.03 -21.46
CA ILE A 64 22.67 12.66 -20.07
C ILE A 64 21.68 13.28 -19.11
N SER A 65 21.48 14.61 -19.18
CA SER A 65 20.50 15.30 -18.34
C SER A 65 19.08 14.72 -18.51
N ASN A 66 18.70 14.37 -19.73
CA ASN A 66 17.39 13.80 -19.99
C ASN A 66 17.23 12.39 -19.40
N GLU A 67 18.26 11.53 -19.46
CA GLU A 67 18.21 10.22 -18.82
C GLU A 67 18.09 10.33 -17.30
N ILE A 68 18.88 11.20 -16.67
CA ILE A 68 18.79 11.47 -15.22
C ILE A 68 17.38 11.93 -14.88
N LEU A 69 16.86 12.96 -15.55
CA LEU A 69 15.50 13.46 -15.32
C LEU A 69 14.42 12.41 -15.55
N GLN A 70 14.58 11.55 -16.57
CA GLN A 70 13.63 10.48 -16.83
C GLN A 70 13.64 9.43 -15.72
N PHE A 71 14.80 9.11 -15.16
CA PHE A 71 14.92 8.24 -14.00
C PHE A 71 14.22 8.86 -12.78
N LEU A 72 14.49 10.15 -12.47
CA LEU A 72 13.84 10.87 -11.37
C LEU A 72 12.31 10.81 -11.47
N ARG A 73 11.77 11.04 -12.67
CA ARG A 73 10.32 11.01 -12.92
C ARG A 73 9.72 9.63 -12.68
N LYS A 74 10.43 8.56 -13.04
CA LYS A 74 9.98 7.18 -12.79
C LYS A 74 10.01 6.84 -11.30
N GLN A 75 11.04 7.30 -10.59
CA GLN A 75 11.21 7.02 -9.16
C GLN A 75 10.43 7.93 -8.23
N LYS A 76 9.74 8.96 -8.75
CA LYS A 76 8.98 9.94 -7.94
C LYS A 76 8.02 9.31 -6.91
N LYS A 77 7.46 8.13 -7.22
CA LYS A 77 6.57 7.41 -6.29
C LYS A 77 7.29 6.76 -5.10
N HIS A 78 8.57 6.46 -5.25
CA HIS A 78 9.41 5.80 -4.25
C HIS A 78 10.35 6.78 -3.51
N LEU A 79 10.56 7.98 -4.06
CA LEU A 79 11.45 9.01 -3.50
C LEU A 79 10.92 9.70 -2.23
N TYR A 80 9.64 9.50 -1.89
CA TYR A 80 8.99 10.13 -0.73
C TYR A 80 8.38 9.09 0.22
N VAL A 81 9.00 7.91 0.30
CA VAL A 81 8.62 6.92 1.31
C VAL A 81 9.24 7.37 2.63
N LEU A 82 8.39 7.56 3.65
CA LEU A 82 8.82 7.81 5.01
C LEU A 82 8.99 6.48 5.72
N SER A 83 9.99 6.38 6.60
CA SER A 83 10.10 5.22 7.48
C SER A 83 8.97 5.27 8.51
N LEU A 84 8.23 4.18 8.68
CA LEU A 84 7.22 4.10 9.73
C LEU A 84 7.83 4.11 11.15
N GLU A 85 9.09 3.71 11.25
CA GLU A 85 9.86 3.66 12.49
C GLU A 85 10.44 5.02 12.88
N GLU A 86 10.28 6.06 12.06
CA GLU A 86 10.74 7.40 12.40
C GLU A 86 9.95 7.97 13.58
N PRO A 87 10.63 8.46 14.65
CA PRO A 87 9.96 9.10 15.76
C PRO A 87 9.36 10.43 15.32
N ILE A 88 8.16 10.73 15.81
CA ILE A 88 7.49 12.00 15.53
C ILE A 88 8.15 13.10 16.37
N GLN A 89 8.38 14.26 15.76
CA GLN A 89 8.93 15.43 16.46
C GLN A 89 8.09 15.76 17.71
N ASP A 90 8.77 16.07 18.80
CA ASP A 90 8.17 16.43 20.10
C ASP A 90 7.39 15.32 20.83
N THR A 91 7.60 14.04 20.47
CA THR A 91 7.04 12.89 21.20
C THR A 91 8.14 11.98 21.76
N GLU A 92 7.93 11.47 22.98
CA GLU A 92 8.81 10.45 23.56
C GLU A 92 8.41 9.07 23.01
N ASN A 93 9.22 8.53 22.10
CA ASN A 93 9.14 7.16 21.57
C ASN A 93 7.90 6.80 20.72
N ILE A 94 7.10 7.77 20.27
CA ILE A 94 5.98 7.51 19.36
C ILE A 94 6.50 7.57 17.92
N THR A 95 6.25 6.51 17.17
CA THR A 95 6.64 6.38 15.76
C THR A 95 5.48 6.73 14.83
N LEU A 96 5.76 6.93 13.53
CA LEU A 96 4.70 7.12 12.53
C LEU A 96 3.77 5.90 12.47
N GLU A 97 4.29 4.69 12.66
CA GLU A 97 3.49 3.45 12.73
C GLU A 97 2.38 3.54 13.78
N ASP A 98 2.71 4.02 14.99
CA ASP A 98 1.80 4.10 16.13
C ASP A 98 0.60 5.05 15.88
N THR A 99 0.72 5.94 14.89
CA THR A 99 -0.34 6.91 14.56
C THR A 99 -1.29 6.45 13.45
N ILE A 100 -0.93 5.38 12.73
CA ILE A 100 -1.74 4.86 11.63
C ILE A 100 -2.82 3.97 12.20
N ALA A 101 -4.09 4.38 12.04
CA ALA A 101 -5.23 3.55 12.42
C ALA A 101 -5.32 2.31 11.52
N ASP A 102 -5.48 1.14 12.14
CA ASP A 102 -5.82 -0.07 11.41
C ASP A 102 -7.21 0.08 10.76
N LYS A 103 -7.36 -0.44 9.54
CA LYS A 103 -8.63 -0.41 8.80
C LYS A 103 -9.57 -1.54 9.22
N GLU A 104 -9.02 -2.61 9.77
CA GLU A 104 -9.80 -3.71 10.31
C GLU A 104 -9.86 -3.56 11.84
N ASP A 105 -11.04 -3.17 12.34
CA ASP A 105 -11.32 -3.16 13.76
C ASP A 105 -11.43 -4.61 14.26
N GLY A 106 -10.29 -5.25 14.54
CA GLY A 106 -10.23 -6.58 15.13
C GLY A 106 -10.88 -6.66 16.51
N PHE A 107 -11.11 -5.52 17.17
CA PHE A 107 -11.82 -5.47 18.46
C PHE A 107 -13.34 -5.58 18.29
N GLY A 108 -13.89 -5.16 17.15
CA GLY A 108 -15.32 -5.26 16.88
C GLY A 108 -15.85 -6.70 16.89
N GLU A 109 -15.06 -7.66 16.40
CA GLU A 109 -15.43 -9.09 16.46
C GLU A 109 -15.38 -9.63 17.89
N VAL A 110 -14.37 -9.25 18.66
CA VAL A 110 -14.23 -9.66 20.07
C VAL A 110 -15.35 -9.06 20.92
N GLU A 111 -15.67 -7.79 20.74
CA GLU A 111 -16.79 -7.12 21.41
C GLU A 111 -18.12 -7.80 21.06
N ALA A 112 -18.36 -8.12 19.79
CA ALA A 112 -19.54 -8.85 19.36
C ALA A 112 -19.65 -10.23 20.03
N ILE A 113 -18.54 -10.97 20.14
CA ILE A 113 -18.50 -12.26 20.84
C ILE A 113 -18.82 -12.09 22.33
N MET A 114 -18.24 -11.09 23.01
CA MET A 114 -18.48 -10.82 24.42
C MET A 114 -19.95 -10.42 24.71
N VAL A 115 -20.57 -9.63 23.82
CA VAL A 115 -21.99 -9.27 23.90
C VAL A 115 -22.89 -10.49 23.69
N ILE A 116 -22.55 -11.37 22.74
CA ILE A 116 -23.29 -12.60 22.52
C ILE A 116 -23.17 -13.50 23.75
N GLN A 117 -21.95 -13.77 24.24
CA GLN A 117 -21.71 -14.63 25.41
C GLN A 117 -22.48 -14.16 26.65
N SER A 118 -22.42 -12.86 26.97
CA SER A 118 -23.18 -12.29 28.11
C SER A 118 -24.70 -12.31 27.94
N SER A 119 -25.19 -12.48 26.70
CA SER A 119 -26.61 -12.53 26.39
C SER A 119 -27.18 -13.95 26.27
N ILE A 120 -26.33 -14.99 26.19
CA ILE A 120 -26.76 -16.40 26.01
C ILE A 120 -27.71 -16.82 27.13
N ASP A 121 -27.41 -16.47 28.38
CA ASP A 121 -28.20 -16.87 29.55
C ASP A 121 -29.63 -16.32 29.56
N TYR A 122 -29.91 -15.29 28.75
CA TYR A 122 -31.24 -14.66 28.65
C TYR A 122 -32.08 -15.22 27.49
N LEU A 123 -31.46 -15.99 26.59
CA LEU A 123 -32.12 -16.61 25.44
C LEU A 123 -32.61 -18.01 25.84
N ASN A 124 -33.80 -18.38 25.39
CA ASN A 124 -34.22 -19.78 25.47
C ASN A 124 -33.60 -20.60 24.33
N ASP A 125 -33.61 -21.93 24.44
CA ASP A 125 -33.00 -22.84 23.46
C ASP A 125 -33.45 -22.58 22.01
N ARG A 126 -34.72 -22.17 21.82
CA ARG A 126 -35.28 -21.90 20.49
C ARG A 126 -34.81 -20.56 19.92
N GLU A 127 -34.71 -19.53 20.77
CA GLU A 127 -34.15 -18.23 20.43
C GLU A 127 -32.65 -18.35 20.12
N PHE A 128 -31.90 -19.05 20.97
CA PHE A 128 -30.48 -19.33 20.77
C PHE A 128 -30.25 -20.09 19.45
N SER A 129 -30.98 -21.19 19.23
CA SER A 129 -30.88 -21.96 17.98
C SER A 129 -31.24 -21.14 16.74
N ALA A 130 -32.20 -20.21 16.85
CA ALA A 130 -32.57 -19.34 15.74
C ALA A 130 -31.46 -18.33 15.40
N VAL A 131 -30.81 -17.76 16.43
CA VAL A 131 -29.67 -16.84 16.27
C VAL A 131 -28.43 -17.58 15.75
N ALA A 132 -28.10 -18.75 16.29
CA ALA A 132 -26.98 -19.58 15.83
C ALA A 132 -27.12 -19.91 14.33
N LEU A 133 -28.28 -20.41 13.90
CA LEU A 133 -28.56 -20.67 12.48
C LEU A 133 -28.48 -19.41 11.59
N SER A 134 -28.67 -18.22 12.16
CA SER A 134 -28.54 -16.97 11.41
C SER A 134 -27.09 -16.58 11.15
N ILE A 135 -26.19 -16.97 12.07
CA ILE A 135 -24.74 -16.77 12.02
C ILE A 135 -24.11 -17.86 11.13
N ASP A 136 -24.46 -19.14 11.37
CA ASP A 136 -23.87 -20.29 10.66
C ASP A 136 -24.19 -20.33 9.16
N LEU A 137 -25.28 -19.69 8.74
CA LEU A 137 -25.80 -19.75 7.37
C LEU A 137 -26.00 -18.35 6.79
N PRO A 138 -24.94 -17.54 6.65
CA PRO A 138 -25.06 -16.18 6.12
C PRO A 138 -25.62 -16.22 4.68
N GLY A 139 -26.47 -15.24 4.33
CA GLY A 139 -27.10 -15.16 3.01
C GLY A 139 -28.29 -16.11 2.76
N VAL A 140 -28.54 -17.08 3.65
CA VAL A 140 -29.71 -17.98 3.54
C VAL A 140 -30.99 -17.28 4.00
N SER A 141 -32.08 -17.49 3.28
CA SER A 141 -33.38 -16.88 3.61
C SER A 141 -33.94 -17.37 4.95
N GLN A 142 -34.72 -16.52 5.63
CA GLN A 142 -35.37 -16.88 6.89
C GLN A 142 -36.28 -18.12 6.76
N ALA A 143 -36.94 -18.31 5.60
CA ALA A 143 -37.79 -19.48 5.37
C ALA A 143 -36.98 -20.79 5.34
N GLN A 144 -35.79 -20.76 4.73
CA GLN A 144 -34.90 -21.93 4.70
C GLN A 144 -34.27 -22.21 6.06
N ARG A 145 -33.90 -21.18 6.83
CA ARG A 145 -33.42 -21.34 8.22
C ARG A 145 -34.53 -21.87 9.14
N ALA A 146 -35.76 -21.37 8.98
CA ALA A 146 -36.93 -21.86 9.72
C ALA A 146 -37.18 -23.36 9.44
N LYS A 147 -37.06 -23.80 8.19
CA LYS A 147 -37.17 -25.21 7.80
C LYS A 147 -36.12 -26.07 8.50
N LYS A 148 -34.86 -25.60 8.62
CA LYS A 148 -33.80 -26.29 9.36
C LYS A 148 -34.09 -26.39 10.86
N LEU A 149 -34.73 -25.37 11.44
CA LEU A 149 -35.17 -25.37 12.84
C LEU A 149 -36.46 -26.17 13.08
N GLY A 150 -37.12 -26.65 12.01
CA GLY A 150 -38.38 -27.40 12.09
C GLY A 150 -39.60 -26.53 12.44
N VAL A 151 -39.55 -25.23 12.16
CA VAL A 151 -40.63 -24.28 12.48
C VAL A 151 -41.08 -23.49 11.24
N SER A 152 -42.23 -22.81 11.33
CA SER A 152 -42.66 -21.89 10.28
C SER A 152 -41.77 -20.65 10.22
N GLN A 153 -41.70 -20.00 9.06
CA GLN A 153 -40.96 -18.75 8.89
C GLN A 153 -41.43 -17.64 9.84
N SER A 154 -42.72 -17.57 10.15
CA SER A 154 -43.28 -16.61 11.10
C SER A 154 -42.84 -16.87 12.54
N ILE A 155 -42.74 -18.13 12.97
CA ILE A 155 -42.25 -18.50 14.29
C ILE A 155 -40.76 -18.21 14.41
N TYR A 156 -39.97 -18.56 13.39
CA TYR A 156 -38.54 -18.24 13.33
C TYR A 156 -38.28 -16.72 13.43
N SER A 157 -39.08 -15.92 12.72
CA SER A 157 -39.01 -14.45 12.79
C SER A 157 -39.33 -13.91 14.18
N ARG A 158 -40.32 -14.50 14.88
CA ARG A 158 -40.64 -14.16 16.27
C ARG A 158 -39.49 -14.48 17.22
N TYR A 159 -38.84 -15.64 17.05
CA TYR A 159 -37.66 -15.99 17.85
C TYR A 159 -36.50 -15.01 17.64
N LEU A 160 -36.17 -14.67 16.40
CA LEU A 160 -35.12 -13.66 16.11
C LEU A 160 -35.46 -12.29 16.69
N SER A 161 -36.73 -11.87 16.59
CA SER A 161 -37.18 -10.57 17.10
C SER A 161 -37.15 -10.51 18.63
N SER A 162 -37.57 -11.60 19.29
CA SER A 162 -37.48 -11.75 20.75
C SER A 162 -36.03 -11.76 21.23
N ALA A 163 -35.17 -12.56 20.57
CA ALA A 163 -33.74 -12.66 20.86
C ALA A 163 -33.04 -11.30 20.71
N LYS A 164 -33.24 -10.61 19.59
CA LYS A 164 -32.67 -9.29 19.32
C LYS A 164 -33.05 -8.25 20.38
N ARG A 165 -34.30 -8.29 20.86
CA ARG A 165 -34.77 -7.41 21.94
C ARG A 165 -34.07 -7.72 23.27
N LYS A 166 -33.89 -8.99 23.61
CA LYS A 166 -33.20 -9.44 24.83
C LYS A 166 -31.72 -9.05 24.82
N ILE A 167 -31.03 -9.35 23.72
CA ILE A 167 -29.61 -8.99 23.52
C ILE A 167 -29.42 -7.46 23.64
N ARG A 168 -30.27 -6.66 23.00
CA ARG A 168 -30.23 -5.20 23.13
C ARG A 168 -30.46 -4.71 24.57
N ALA A 169 -31.37 -5.34 25.30
CA ALA A 169 -31.63 -4.98 26.69
C ALA A 169 -30.44 -5.29 27.62
N CYS A 170 -29.61 -6.29 27.28
CA CYS A 170 -28.36 -6.57 27.99
C CYS A 170 -27.28 -5.55 27.65
N PHE A 171 -27.18 -5.13 26.38
CA PHE A 171 -26.20 -4.14 25.93
C PHE A 171 -26.33 -2.79 26.66
N PHE A 172 -27.55 -2.33 26.96
CA PHE A 172 -27.78 -1.07 27.70
C PHE A 172 -27.67 -1.19 29.24
N LYS A 173 -27.29 -2.35 29.77
CA LYS A 173 -27.10 -2.58 31.21
C LYS A 173 -25.63 -2.66 31.63
N ILE A 174 -24.72 -2.73 30.67
CA ILE A 174 -23.26 -2.66 30.83
C ILE A 174 -22.86 -1.19 30.64
#